data_AF-A0A3N5P7Z4-F1
#
_entry.id   AF-A0A3N5P7Z4-F1
#
_cell.length_a   1.000
_cell.length_b   1.000
_cell.length_c   1.000
_cell.angle_alpha   90.00
_cell.angle_beta   90.00
_cell.angle_gamma   90.00
#
_symmetry.space_group_name_H-M   'P 1'
#
loop_
_entity.id
_entity.type
_entity.pdbx_description
1 polymer ?
#
loop_
_entity_poly.entity_id
_entity_poly.type
_entity_poly.pdbx_seq_one_letter_code
_entity_poly.pdbx_strand_id
1 'polypeptide(L)'
;MARNRQRELALASVAILVLATAVWTMRPGRPSARASGPAAAAATGAAPGGGTGTAQVNLEALGGERPEPEESVRNPFRFKAPPAPPPVVSPPVVKHPQAGQVPAGGPPQPPAPPRITLKYIGDMADPAKPGAKVAILSDARGVYYGREGEVIEGRYRIVKIGVESVDLAYLDGRGRQTIRQNGQ
;
A
#
# COMPACT_ATOMS: atom_id res chain seq x y z
N MET A 1 67.69 -9.25 -19.35
CA MET A 1 66.37 -9.92 -19.41
C MET A 1 65.71 -10.18 -18.04
N ALA A 2 66.45 -10.26 -16.92
CA ALA A 2 65.87 -10.58 -15.60
C ALA A 2 64.88 -9.53 -15.03
N ARG A 3 65.12 -8.24 -15.28
CA ARG A 3 64.33 -7.11 -14.73
C ARG A 3 62.91 -7.02 -15.30
N ASN A 4 62.67 -7.56 -16.50
CA ASN A 4 61.34 -7.58 -17.11
C ASN A 4 60.45 -8.69 -16.52
N ARG A 5 61.03 -9.87 -16.26
CA ARG A 5 60.33 -10.97 -15.57
C ARG A 5 59.92 -10.60 -14.15
N GLN A 6 60.77 -9.87 -13.42
CA GLN A 6 60.41 -9.36 -12.09
C GLN A 6 59.26 -8.34 -12.14
N ARG A 7 59.21 -7.50 -13.17
CA ARG A 7 58.09 -6.57 -13.39
C ARG A 7 56.81 -7.29 -13.79
N GLU A 8 56.89 -8.29 -14.66
CA GLU A 8 55.75 -9.12 -15.04
C GLU A 8 55.18 -9.90 -13.85
N LEU A 9 56.05 -10.49 -13.02
CA LEU A 9 55.63 -11.19 -11.80
C LEU A 9 55.02 -10.22 -10.77
N ALA A 10 55.56 -9.01 -10.63
CA ALA A 10 54.99 -7.98 -9.76
C ALA A 10 53.63 -7.46 -10.26
N LEU A 11 53.46 -7.30 -11.58
CA LEU A 11 52.17 -6.90 -12.16
C LEU A 11 51.13 -8.02 -12.05
N ALA A 12 51.53 -9.27 -12.27
CA ALA A 12 50.65 -10.42 -12.12
C ALA A 12 50.16 -10.60 -10.67
N SER A 13 51.04 -10.40 -9.68
CA SER A 13 50.64 -10.49 -8.27
C SER A 13 49.67 -9.38 -7.87
N VAL A 14 49.89 -8.15 -8.33
CA VAL A 14 48.96 -7.03 -8.10
C VAL A 14 47.61 -7.29 -8.77
N ALA A 15 47.60 -7.80 -10.00
CA ALA A 15 46.36 -8.12 -10.70
C ALA A 15 45.55 -9.19 -9.96
N ILE A 16 46.20 -10.25 -9.45
CA ILE A 16 45.55 -11.30 -8.65
C ILE A 16 44.98 -10.73 -7.35
N LEU A 17 45.72 -9.84 -6.69
CA LEU A 17 45.30 -9.26 -5.41
C LEU A 17 44.08 -8.34 -5.58
N VAL A 18 44.04 -7.56 -6.66
CA VAL A 18 42.88 -6.74 -7.05
C VAL A 18 41.67 -7.62 -7.39
N LEU A 19 41.88 -8.71 -8.13
CA LEU A 19 40.81 -9.62 -8.51
C LEU A 19 40.21 -10.34 -7.29
N ALA A 20 41.05 -10.77 -6.36
CA ALA A 20 40.63 -11.41 -5.11
C ALA A 20 39.82 -10.46 -4.22
N THR A 21 40.23 -9.19 -4.11
CA THR A 21 39.48 -8.18 -3.34
C THR A 21 38.14 -7.85 -4.00
N ALA A 22 38.09 -7.70 -5.33
CA ALA A 22 36.85 -7.45 -6.04
C ALA A 22 35.82 -8.59 -5.85
N VAL A 23 36.27 -9.84 -5.95
CA VAL A 23 35.42 -11.02 -5.70
C VAL A 23 34.95 -11.08 -4.25
N TRP A 24 35.78 -10.67 -3.29
CA TRP A 24 35.40 -10.64 -1.88
C TRP A 24 34.32 -9.57 -1.60
N THR A 25 34.44 -8.39 -2.20
CA THR A 25 33.45 -7.31 -2.04
C THR A 25 32.13 -7.56 -2.75
N MET A 26 32.13 -8.38 -3.81
CA MET A 26 30.91 -8.72 -4.58
C MET A 26 30.07 -9.84 -3.94
N ARG A 27 30.51 -10.46 -2.84
CA ARG A 27 29.69 -11.50 -2.18
C ARG A 27 28.51 -10.85 -1.46
N PRO A 28 27.24 -11.11 -1.86
CA PRO A 28 26.09 -10.55 -1.18
C PRO A 28 26.05 -11.06 0.26
N GLY A 29 25.91 -10.14 1.21
CA GLY A 29 25.72 -10.47 2.62
C GLY A 29 24.51 -11.36 2.79
N ARG A 30 24.69 -12.52 3.45
CA ARG A 30 23.57 -13.41 3.80
C ARG A 30 22.61 -12.62 4.70
N PRO A 31 21.31 -12.48 4.34
CA PRO A 31 20.36 -11.82 5.22
C PRO A 31 20.26 -12.64 6.52
N SER A 32 20.65 -12.03 7.63
CA SER A 32 20.51 -12.63 8.94
C SER A 32 19.02 -12.61 9.29
N ALA A 33 18.36 -13.75 9.17
CA ALA A 33 16.97 -13.89 9.57
C ALA A 33 16.87 -13.76 11.09
N ARG A 34 16.36 -12.61 11.56
CA ARG A 34 16.03 -12.41 12.97
C ARG A 34 14.77 -13.21 13.27
N ALA A 35 14.93 -14.34 13.93
CA ALA A 35 13.82 -15.15 14.40
C ALA A 35 13.14 -14.45 15.58
N SER A 36 11.93 -13.92 15.34
CA SER A 36 11.00 -13.54 16.40
C SER A 36 10.34 -14.80 16.94
N GLY A 37 10.77 -15.27 18.12
CA GLY A 37 10.16 -16.42 18.78
C GLY A 37 8.84 -16.04 19.47
N PRO A 38 7.77 -16.87 19.38
CA PRO A 38 6.60 -16.67 20.21
C PRO A 38 6.80 -17.31 21.59
N ALA A 39 6.40 -16.59 22.62
CA ALA A 39 6.30 -17.07 23.99
C ALA A 39 5.00 -17.90 24.18
N ALA A 40 5.18 -19.09 24.76
CA ALA A 40 4.27 -19.89 25.60
C ALA A 40 2.80 -20.13 25.17
N ALA A 41 2.44 -21.41 25.00
CA ALA A 41 1.43 -22.08 25.82
C ALA A 41 1.45 -23.60 25.57
N ALA A 42 1.52 -24.37 26.65
CA ALA A 42 1.46 -25.83 26.63
C ALA A 42 0.04 -26.33 26.35
N ALA A 43 -0.10 -27.32 25.49
CA ALA A 43 -1.20 -28.29 25.53
C ALA A 43 -0.70 -29.61 24.92
N THR A 44 -0.64 -30.63 25.77
CA THR A 44 -0.24 -32.01 25.50
C THR A 44 -1.27 -32.68 24.58
N GLY A 45 -0.83 -33.06 23.38
CA GLY A 45 -1.59 -33.91 22.46
C GLY A 45 -0.62 -34.55 21.49
N ALA A 46 -0.22 -35.79 21.77
CA ALA A 46 0.75 -36.53 20.98
C ALA A 46 0.17 -36.88 19.59
N ALA A 47 0.74 -36.31 18.54
CA ALA A 47 0.72 -36.82 17.18
C ALA A 47 2.17 -37.00 16.72
N PRO A 48 2.56 -38.12 16.10
CA PRO A 48 3.93 -38.33 15.71
C PRO A 48 4.30 -37.43 14.52
N GLY A 49 5.25 -36.52 14.74
CA GLY A 49 6.25 -36.18 13.73
C GLY A 49 5.93 -35.07 12.72
N GLY A 50 5.32 -33.96 13.14
CA GLY A 50 5.33 -32.71 12.37
C GLY A 50 6.62 -31.93 12.61
N GLY A 51 7.64 -32.14 11.78
CA GLY A 51 8.84 -31.30 11.73
C GLY A 51 8.63 -30.09 10.84
N THR A 52 8.60 -28.90 11.43
CA THR A 52 8.56 -27.60 10.74
C THR A 52 9.89 -27.32 10.02
N GLY A 53 9.82 -27.07 8.72
CA GLY A 53 10.91 -26.46 7.96
C GLY A 53 10.99 -26.98 6.52
N THR A 54 10.37 -26.25 5.59
CA THR A 54 10.07 -26.62 4.19
C THR A 54 8.91 -27.61 4.06
N ALA A 55 7.86 -27.19 3.34
CA ALA A 55 6.88 -28.15 2.83
C ALA A 55 7.68 -29.18 2.03
N GLN A 56 7.63 -30.46 2.43
CA GLN A 56 8.35 -31.51 1.71
C GLN A 56 7.88 -31.51 0.25
N VAL A 57 8.76 -31.03 -0.64
CA VAL A 57 8.49 -30.95 -2.07
C VAL A 57 8.67 -32.35 -2.62
N ASN A 58 7.56 -32.99 -2.99
CA ASN A 58 7.59 -34.27 -3.68
C ASN A 58 7.95 -34.03 -5.15
N LEU A 59 9.26 -34.06 -5.44
CA LEU A 59 9.81 -33.83 -6.78
C LEU A 59 9.47 -35.00 -7.71
N GLU A 60 9.31 -36.21 -7.16
CA GLU A 60 8.94 -37.42 -7.88
C GLU A 60 7.54 -37.31 -8.49
N ALA A 61 6.62 -36.59 -7.83
CA ALA A 61 5.28 -36.31 -8.36
C ALA A 61 5.27 -35.42 -9.61
N LEU A 62 6.37 -34.74 -9.93
CA LEU A 62 6.49 -33.92 -11.14
C LEU A 62 6.89 -34.74 -12.39
N GLY A 63 7.40 -35.96 -12.21
CA GLY A 63 7.83 -36.83 -13.29
C GLY A 63 6.73 -37.73 -13.88
N GLY A 64 5.55 -37.76 -13.24
CA GLY A 64 4.40 -38.53 -13.71
C GLY A 64 3.69 -37.90 -14.92
N GLU A 65 2.96 -38.71 -15.67
CA GLU A 65 2.16 -38.24 -16.80
C GLU A 65 1.09 -37.26 -16.31
N ARG A 66 1.17 -36.01 -16.79
CA ARG A 66 0.24 -34.95 -16.39
C ARG A 66 -1.09 -35.18 -17.09
N PRO A 67 -2.22 -35.27 -16.37
CA PRO A 67 -3.52 -35.45 -17.01
C PRO A 67 -3.79 -34.28 -17.96
N GLU A 68 -4.35 -34.60 -19.13
CA GLU A 68 -4.76 -33.57 -20.08
C GLU A 68 -5.78 -32.63 -19.41
N PRO A 69 -5.65 -31.31 -19.59
CA PRO A 69 -6.63 -30.37 -19.06
C PRO A 69 -7.99 -30.64 -19.71
N GLU A 70 -8.98 -31.02 -18.91
CA GLU A 70 -10.34 -31.12 -19.43
C GLU A 70 -10.83 -29.75 -19.90
N GLU A 71 -11.52 -29.72 -21.04
CA GLU A 71 -12.13 -28.51 -21.54
C GLU A 71 -13.09 -27.94 -20.49
N SER A 72 -12.69 -26.81 -19.91
CA SER A 72 -13.48 -26.12 -18.90
C SER A 72 -14.70 -25.49 -19.56
N VAL A 73 -15.85 -26.18 -19.49
CA VAL A 73 -17.15 -25.72 -20.02
C VAL A 73 -17.59 -24.38 -19.42
N ARG A 74 -17.10 -24.04 -18.22
CA ARG A 74 -17.42 -22.80 -17.52
C ARG A 74 -16.36 -21.74 -17.77
N ASN A 75 -16.74 -20.65 -18.41
CA ASN A 75 -15.88 -19.46 -18.55
C ASN A 75 -16.00 -18.56 -17.30
N PRO A 76 -14.97 -18.50 -16.43
CA PRO A 76 -15.00 -17.69 -15.21
C PRO A 76 -14.88 -16.18 -15.46
N PHE A 77 -14.57 -15.76 -16.69
CA PHE A 77 -14.41 -14.37 -17.11
C PHE A 77 -15.61 -13.84 -17.89
N ARG A 78 -16.74 -14.58 -17.88
CA ARG A 78 -17.97 -14.13 -18.54
C ARG A 78 -18.77 -13.24 -17.59
N PHE A 79 -18.62 -11.94 -17.75
CA PHE A 79 -19.47 -10.95 -17.08
C PHE A 79 -20.88 -11.02 -17.65
N LYS A 80 -21.86 -11.37 -16.81
CA LYS A 80 -23.28 -11.25 -17.16
C LYS A 80 -23.71 -9.80 -16.97
N ALA A 81 -24.60 -9.31 -17.85
CA ALA A 81 -25.24 -8.04 -17.62
C ALA A 81 -25.93 -8.07 -16.24
N PRO A 82 -25.78 -7.02 -15.42
CA PRO A 82 -26.52 -6.90 -14.17
C PRO A 82 -28.01 -7.08 -14.45
N PRO A 83 -28.74 -7.83 -13.61
CA PRO A 83 -30.19 -7.93 -13.75
C PRO A 83 -30.80 -6.52 -13.77
N ALA A 84 -31.84 -6.33 -14.58
CA ALA A 84 -32.48 -5.02 -14.71
C ALA A 84 -32.88 -4.50 -13.32
N PRO A 85 -32.60 -3.23 -12.99
CA PRO A 85 -32.98 -2.67 -11.72
C PRO A 85 -34.50 -2.79 -11.53
N PRO A 86 -34.97 -3.12 -10.32
CA PRO A 86 -36.39 -3.20 -10.05
C PRO A 86 -37.06 -1.84 -10.35
N PRO A 87 -38.32 -1.83 -10.81
CA PRO A 87 -39.04 -0.58 -11.06
C PRO A 87 -39.09 0.25 -9.78
N VAL A 88 -38.57 1.48 -9.85
CA VAL A 88 -38.63 2.44 -8.76
C VAL A 88 -40.08 2.90 -8.64
N VAL A 89 -40.81 2.35 -7.66
CA VAL A 89 -42.11 2.87 -7.28
C VAL A 89 -41.88 4.20 -6.58
N SER A 90 -42.19 5.32 -7.23
CA SER A 90 -42.15 6.63 -6.58
C SER A 90 -43.18 6.65 -5.45
N PRO A 91 -42.79 6.94 -4.19
CA PRO A 91 -43.78 7.12 -3.14
C PRO A 91 -44.67 8.33 -3.46
N PRO A 92 -45.97 8.28 -3.12
CA PRO A 92 -46.85 9.41 -3.32
C PRO A 92 -46.30 10.60 -2.52
N VAL A 93 -46.16 11.74 -3.20
CA VAL A 93 -45.88 13.03 -2.55
C VAL A 93 -47.04 13.33 -1.61
N VAL A 94 -46.86 13.00 -0.34
CA VAL A 94 -47.74 13.46 0.74
C VAL A 94 -47.48 14.95 0.87
N LYS A 95 -48.39 15.75 0.30
CA LYS A 95 -48.47 17.19 0.59
C LYS A 95 -48.77 17.32 2.07
N HIS A 96 -47.74 17.51 2.88
CA HIS A 96 -47.92 17.88 4.28
C HIS A 96 -48.63 19.24 4.30
N PRO A 97 -49.76 19.39 5.02
CA PRO A 97 -50.31 20.69 5.29
C PRO A 97 -49.28 21.51 6.05
N GLN A 98 -48.95 22.66 5.50
CA GLN A 98 -48.02 23.64 6.07
C GLN A 98 -48.65 24.18 7.36
N ALA A 99 -48.35 23.53 8.49
CA ALA A 99 -48.67 24.04 9.81
C ALA A 99 -47.72 25.19 10.13
N GLY A 100 -48.30 26.38 10.31
CA GLY A 100 -47.80 27.51 11.08
C GLY A 100 -46.29 27.74 11.13
N GLN A 101 -45.83 28.72 10.35
CA GLN A 101 -44.60 29.44 10.65
C GLN A 101 -44.70 30.02 12.06
N VAL A 102 -43.78 29.63 12.94
CA VAL A 102 -43.38 30.42 14.11
C VAL A 102 -41.94 30.87 13.84
N PRO A 103 -41.67 32.17 13.68
CA PRO A 103 -40.30 32.64 13.46
C PRO A 103 -39.55 32.61 14.80
N ALA A 104 -38.87 31.50 15.08
CA ALA A 104 -37.83 31.51 16.09
C ALA A 104 -36.54 32.02 15.43
N GLY A 105 -36.23 33.29 15.64
CA GLY A 105 -34.92 33.87 15.34
C GLY A 105 -33.85 33.19 16.17
N GLY A 106 -33.36 32.04 15.70
CA GLY A 106 -32.11 31.47 16.16
C GLY A 106 -30.94 32.32 15.63
N PRO A 107 -29.84 32.47 16.38
CA PRO A 107 -28.65 33.16 15.89
C PRO A 107 -28.19 32.53 14.56
N PRO A 108 -27.65 33.33 13.62
CA PRO A 108 -27.22 32.83 12.32
C PRO A 108 -26.29 31.63 12.50
N GLN A 109 -26.66 30.48 11.93
CA GLN A 109 -25.76 29.32 11.91
C GLN A 109 -24.43 29.75 11.27
N PRO A 110 -23.28 29.46 11.92
CA PRO A 110 -21.98 29.76 11.35
C PRO A 110 -21.86 29.15 9.95
N PRO A 111 -21.25 29.85 8.98
CA PRO A 111 -21.01 29.29 7.65
C PRO A 111 -20.27 27.96 7.78
N ALA A 112 -20.81 26.89 7.20
CA ALA A 112 -20.12 25.60 7.18
C ALA A 112 -18.74 25.78 6.52
N PRO A 113 -17.66 25.20 7.08
CA PRO A 113 -16.33 25.34 6.51
C PRO A 113 -16.32 24.85 5.05
N PRO A 114 -15.64 25.58 4.14
CA PRO A 114 -15.65 25.25 2.71
C PRO A 114 -15.02 23.89 2.50
N ARG A 115 -15.76 22.95 1.89
CA ARG A 115 -15.32 21.57 1.68
C ARG A 115 -13.96 21.51 0.98
N ILE A 116 -13.05 20.67 1.47
CA ILE A 116 -11.81 20.36 0.76
C ILE A 116 -12.16 19.61 -0.53
N THR A 117 -11.75 20.16 -1.68
CA THR A 117 -11.97 19.55 -3.01
C THR A 117 -10.98 18.44 -3.34
N LEU A 118 -9.89 18.32 -2.58
CA LEU A 118 -8.90 17.25 -2.68
C LEU A 118 -9.54 15.89 -2.35
N LYS A 119 -9.26 14.90 -3.20
CA LYS A 119 -9.59 13.49 -2.98
C LYS A 119 -8.32 12.72 -2.69
N TYR A 120 -8.38 11.79 -1.76
CA TYR A 120 -7.27 10.90 -1.45
C TYR A 120 -7.27 9.70 -2.40
N ILE A 121 -6.20 9.53 -3.18
CA ILE A 121 -6.04 8.38 -4.09
C ILE A 121 -5.28 7.25 -3.40
N GLY A 122 -4.30 7.57 -2.54
CA GLY A 122 -3.48 6.58 -1.83
C GLY A 122 -2.18 7.16 -1.32
N ASP A 123 -1.31 6.32 -0.79
CA ASP A 123 0.04 6.70 -0.34
C ASP A 123 1.13 5.81 -0.94
N MET A 124 2.35 6.35 -0.99
CA MET A 124 3.56 5.63 -1.41
C MET A 124 4.65 5.81 -0.37
N ALA A 125 5.56 4.83 -0.28
CA ALA A 125 6.78 4.98 0.51
C ALA A 125 7.66 6.10 -0.07
N ASP A 126 8.16 6.97 0.80
CA ASP A 126 9.04 8.06 0.41
C ASP A 126 10.43 7.52 0.01
N PRO A 127 10.88 7.74 -1.24
CA PRO A 127 12.19 7.28 -1.68
C PRO A 127 13.34 8.00 -0.97
N ALA A 128 13.10 9.19 -0.41
CA ALA A 128 14.13 9.98 0.26
C ALA A 128 14.26 9.66 1.77
N LYS A 129 13.22 9.09 2.38
CA LYS A 129 13.20 8.79 3.82
C LYS A 129 12.58 7.40 4.07
N PRO A 130 13.38 6.40 4.48
CA PRO A 130 12.88 5.08 4.80
C PRO A 130 11.80 5.16 5.90
N GLY A 131 10.59 4.69 5.58
CA GLY A 131 9.45 4.65 6.52
C GLY A 131 8.55 5.89 6.51
N ALA A 132 8.91 6.96 5.79
CA ALA A 132 7.99 8.07 5.57
C ALA A 132 7.00 7.74 4.44
N LYS A 133 5.77 8.25 4.55
CA LYS A 133 4.71 8.10 3.55
C LYS A 133 4.49 9.41 2.79
N VAL A 134 4.20 9.30 1.50
CA VAL A 134 3.81 10.40 0.63
C VAL A 134 2.37 10.15 0.22
N ALA A 135 1.47 11.07 0.55
CA ALA A 135 0.07 11.01 0.14
C ALA A 135 -0.07 11.52 -1.30
N ILE A 136 -0.93 10.84 -2.05
CA ILE A 136 -1.34 11.16 -3.41
C ILE A 136 -2.76 11.71 -3.34
N LEU A 137 -2.90 12.98 -3.68
CA LEU A 137 -4.15 13.72 -3.64
C LEU A 137 -4.51 14.14 -5.06
N SER A 138 -5.79 14.12 -5.42
CA SER A 138 -6.26 14.68 -6.69
C SER A 138 -7.33 15.72 -6.49
N ASP A 139 -7.29 16.77 -7.29
CA ASP A 139 -8.39 17.72 -7.45
C ASP A 139 -8.80 17.80 -8.94
N ALA A 140 -9.80 18.61 -9.25
CA ALA A 140 -10.20 18.95 -10.61
C ALA A 140 -9.06 19.54 -11.47
N ARG A 141 -8.00 20.06 -10.84
CA ARG A 141 -6.84 20.68 -11.51
C ARG A 141 -5.69 19.72 -11.79
N GLY A 142 -5.60 18.59 -11.08
CA GLY A 142 -4.48 17.65 -11.23
C GLY A 142 -4.22 16.80 -9.99
N VAL A 143 -3.08 16.11 -10.02
CA VAL A 143 -2.58 15.24 -8.95
C VAL A 143 -1.46 15.94 -8.20
N TYR A 144 -1.51 15.86 -6.88
CA TYR A 144 -0.58 16.47 -5.94
C TYR A 144 0.02 15.40 -5.04
N TYR A 145 1.29 15.58 -4.68
CA TYR A 145 2.03 14.71 -3.79
C TYR A 145 2.45 15.52 -2.56
N GLY A 146 2.31 14.95 -1.37
CA GLY A 146 2.78 15.62 -0.17
C GLY A 146 3.00 14.69 1.01
N ARG A 147 3.91 15.09 1.88
CA ARG A 147 4.28 14.39 3.11
C ARG A 147 3.48 14.89 4.32
N GLU A 148 3.55 14.15 5.41
CA GLU A 148 3.08 14.65 6.70
C GLU A 148 3.77 15.97 7.06
N GLY A 149 2.96 16.97 7.37
CA GLY A 149 3.37 18.34 7.65
C GLY A 149 3.52 19.24 6.43
N GLU A 150 3.43 18.71 5.20
CA GLU A 150 3.58 19.48 3.96
C GLU A 150 2.29 20.23 3.58
N VAL A 151 2.46 21.35 2.87
CA VAL A 151 1.37 22.23 2.44
C VAL A 151 1.03 21.99 0.97
N ILE A 152 -0.24 21.73 0.69
CA ILE A 152 -0.80 21.51 -0.65
C ILE A 152 -1.59 22.75 -1.09
N GLU A 153 -1.29 23.22 -2.30
CA GLU A 153 -1.88 24.41 -2.93
C GLU A 153 -1.82 25.69 -2.08
N GLY A 154 -0.98 25.74 -1.05
CA GLY A 154 -0.92 26.89 -0.12
C GLY A 154 -2.17 27.05 0.76
N ARG A 155 -3.07 26.06 0.78
CA ARG A 155 -4.37 26.15 1.50
C ARG A 155 -4.54 25.07 2.57
N TYR A 156 -3.96 23.90 2.35
CA TYR A 156 -4.16 22.73 3.20
C TYR A 156 -2.82 22.18 3.65
N ARG A 157 -2.72 21.76 4.91
CA ARG A 157 -1.56 21.05 5.45
C ARG A 157 -1.94 19.62 5.75
N ILE A 158 -1.13 18.67 5.30
CA ILE A 158 -1.30 17.26 5.65
C ILE A 158 -0.87 17.09 7.11
N VAL A 159 -1.79 16.66 7.97
CA VAL A 159 -1.51 16.44 9.39
C VAL A 159 -1.02 15.02 9.64
N LYS A 160 -1.68 14.05 9.00
CA LYS A 160 -1.37 12.63 9.16
C LYS A 160 -1.80 11.84 7.94
N ILE A 161 -0.99 10.86 7.55
CA ILE A 161 -1.28 9.93 6.45
C ILE A 161 -1.57 8.57 7.07
N GLY A 162 -2.84 8.17 7.03
CA GLY A 162 -3.28 6.82 7.37
C GLY A 162 -3.20 5.88 6.16
N VAL A 163 -3.54 4.61 6.39
CA VAL A 163 -3.52 3.58 5.34
C VAL A 163 -4.61 3.82 4.28
N GLU A 164 -5.79 4.28 4.70
CA GLU A 164 -6.95 4.50 3.80
C GLU A 164 -7.55 5.92 3.93
N SER A 165 -6.90 6.77 4.72
CA SER A 165 -7.42 8.09 5.05
C SER A 165 -6.30 9.08 5.30
N VAL A 166 -6.50 10.33 4.89
CA VAL A 166 -5.58 11.43 5.16
C VAL A 166 -6.27 12.52 5.96
N ASP A 167 -5.60 13.00 7.00
CA ASP A 167 -6.06 14.14 7.78
C ASP A 167 -5.45 15.41 7.21
N LEU A 168 -6.30 16.33 6.75
CA LEU A 168 -5.91 17.64 6.25
C LEU A 168 -6.37 18.72 7.23
N ALA A 169 -5.50 19.69 7.52
CA ALA A 169 -5.84 20.91 8.24
C ALA A 169 -5.90 22.09 7.27
N TYR A 170 -6.83 23.00 7.46
CA TYR A 170 -6.80 24.28 6.78
C TYR A 170 -5.67 25.13 7.36
N LEU A 171 -4.88 25.77 6.50
CA LEU A 171 -3.85 26.72 6.95
C LEU A 171 -4.45 27.92 7.69
N ASP A 172 -5.67 28.31 7.34
CA ASP A 172 -6.39 29.43 7.95
C ASP A 172 -6.98 29.11 9.34
N GLY A 173 -6.67 27.94 9.91
CA GLY A 173 -7.15 27.54 11.24
C GLY A 173 -8.63 27.13 11.30
N ARG A 174 -9.31 26.98 10.16
CA ARG A 174 -10.74 26.60 10.05
C ARG A 174 -11.07 25.16 10.47
N GLY A 175 -10.08 24.39 10.89
CA GLY A 175 -10.24 23.05 11.45
C GLY A 175 -9.47 21.97 10.69
N ARG A 176 -9.82 20.71 10.96
CA ARG A 176 -9.29 19.51 10.30
C ARG A 176 -10.42 18.75 9.62
N GLN A 177 -10.13 18.17 8.47
CA GLN A 177 -11.03 17.29 7.74
C GLN A 177 -10.26 16.02 7.38
N THR A 178 -10.83 14.88 7.77
CA THR A 178 -10.34 13.56 7.36
C THR A 178 -10.97 13.21 6.02
N ILE A 179 -10.15 12.89 5.04
CA ILE A 179 -10.60 12.45 3.71
C ILE A 179 -10.25 10.98 3.57
N ARG A 180 -11.26 10.16 3.33
CA ARG A 180 -11.09 8.73 3.06
C ARG A 180 -10.94 8.48 1.58
N GLN A 181 -10.21 7.43 1.22
CA GLN A 181 -10.06 6.97 -0.17
C GLN A 181 -11.42 6.68 -0.84
N ASN A 182 -12.44 6.39 -0.02
CA ASN A 182 -13.77 5.91 -0.45
C ASN A 182 -14.80 7.04 -0.62
N GLY A 183 -14.41 8.32 -0.48
CA GLY A 183 -15.23 9.46 -0.91
C GLY A 183 -16.57 9.67 -0.19
N GLN A 184 -16.62 9.48 1.14
CA GLN A 184 -17.75 9.92 1.98
C GLN A 184 -17.31 10.93 3.04
#